data_AF-A0A6B2LV00-F1
#
_entry.id   AF-A0A6B2LV00-F1
#
_cell.length_a   1.000
_cell.length_b   1.000
_cell.length_c   1.000
_cell.angle_alpha   90.00
_cell.angle_beta   90.00
_cell.angle_gamma   90.00
#
_symmetry.space_group_name_H-M   'P 1'
#
loop_
_entity.id
_entity.type
_entity.pdbx_description
1 polymer ?
#
loop_
_entity_poly.entity_id
_entity_poly.type
_entity_poly.pdbx_seq_one_letter_code
_entity_poly.pdbx_strand_id
1 'polypeptide(L)' 'MSDNQLNGTLPTSIGSLISVQKIDISKNNLTGSLPSTMQFLPKLKLLSAHTNQLSE' A
#
# COMPACT_ATOMS: atom_id res chain seq x y z
N MET A 1 -8.83 -0.91 -15.54
CA MET A 1 -9.38 -0.16 -14.39
C MET A 1 -9.65 -1.18 -13.30
N SER A 2 -8.91 -1.12 -12.22
CA SER A 2 -9.08 -1.98 -11.03
C SER A 2 -9.78 -1.14 -9.97
N ASP A 3 -11.10 -1.01 -10.07
CA ASP A 3 -11.91 -0.58 -8.92
C ASP A 3 -12.09 -1.79 -8.03
N ASN A 4 -11.18 -1.93 -7.07
CA ASN A 4 -11.25 -2.98 -6.07
C ASN A 4 -11.97 -2.43 -4.83
N GLN A 5 -12.68 -3.31 -4.13
CA GLN A 5 -13.43 -2.94 -2.93
C GLN A 5 -12.65 -3.27 -1.65
N LEU A 6 -11.30 -3.30 -1.73
CA LEU A 6 -10.48 -3.55 -0.54
C LEU A 6 -10.70 -2.39 0.44
N ASN A 7 -10.91 -2.74 1.70
CA ASN A 7 -11.21 -1.80 2.78
C ASN A 7 -10.38 -2.14 4.02
N GLY A 8 -10.44 -1.25 5.01
CA GLY A 8 -9.63 -1.35 6.23
C GLY A 8 -8.21 -0.80 6.03
N THR A 9 -7.31 -1.16 6.94
CA THR A 9 -5.93 -0.66 6.96
C THR A 9 -4.96 -1.66 6.32
N LEU A 10 -3.83 -1.16 5.84
CA LEU A 10 -2.76 -2.04 5.35
C LEU A 10 -2.07 -2.73 6.53
N PRO A 11 -1.82 -4.04 6.45
CA PRO A 11 -1.13 -4.77 7.51
C PRO A 11 0.36 -4.45 7.52
N THR A 12 0.98 -4.46 8.70
CA THR A 12 2.43 -4.26 8.86
C THR A 12 3.28 -5.33 8.17
N SER A 13 2.70 -6.51 7.90
CA SER A 13 3.33 -7.60 7.14
C SER A 13 3.69 -7.23 5.71
N ILE A 14 3.15 -6.13 5.16
CA ILE A 14 3.54 -5.65 3.84
C ILE A 14 5.05 -5.35 3.75
N GLY A 15 5.69 -4.99 4.86
CA GLY A 15 7.13 -4.78 4.96
C GLY A 15 7.97 -6.05 4.80
N SER A 16 7.36 -7.23 4.85
CA SER A 16 8.06 -8.50 4.62
C SER A 16 8.26 -8.83 3.14
N LEU A 17 7.70 -8.04 2.23
CA LEU A 17 7.81 -8.22 0.78
C LEU A 17 9.17 -7.74 0.24
N ILE A 18 10.28 -8.28 0.75
CA ILE A 18 11.66 -7.81 0.49
C ILE A 18 12.07 -7.73 -0.99
N SER A 19 11.38 -8.47 -1.87
CA SER A 19 11.64 -8.49 -3.31
C SER A 19 10.67 -7.63 -4.13
N VAL A 20 9.70 -6.98 -3.50
CA VAL A 20 8.69 -6.18 -4.20
C VAL A 20 9.32 -4.94 -4.83
N GLN A 21 8.95 -4.67 -6.08
CA GLN A 21 9.42 -3.50 -6.82
C GLN A 21 8.32 -2.48 -7.08
N LYS A 22 7.07 -2.94 -7.14
CA LYS A 22 5.91 -2.10 -7.41
C LYS A 22 4.75 -2.55 -6.52
N ILE A 23 4.13 -1.61 -5.85
CA ILE A 23 2.89 -1.81 -5.09
C ILE A 23 1.86 -0.87 -5.70
N ASP A 24 0.79 -1.44 -6.24
CA ASP A 24 -0.37 -0.69 -6.70
C ASP A 24 -1.59 -1.11 -5.87
N ILE A 25 -1.98 -0.21 -4.97
CA ILE A 25 -3.17 -0.31 -4.15
C ILE A 25 -4.15 0.82 -4.48
N SER A 26 -3.94 1.50 -5.61
CA SER A 26 -4.80 2.60 -6.03
C SER A 26 -6.23 2.13 -6.30
N LYS A 27 -7.19 3.05 -6.19
CA LYS A 27 -8.62 2.81 -6.46
C LYS A 27 -9.20 1.71 -5.56
N ASN A 28 -9.05 1.91 -4.26
CA ASN A 28 -9.63 1.08 -3.20
C ASN A 28 -10.27 1.97 -2.13
N ASN A 29 -10.86 1.33 -1.12
CA ASN A 29 -11.46 1.98 0.04
C ASN A 29 -10.59 1.79 1.30
N LEU A 30 -9.26 1.77 1.13
CA LEU A 30 -8.33 1.63 2.25
C LEU A 30 -8.31 2.91 3.08
N THR A 31 -8.22 2.74 4.40
CA THR A 31 -8.22 3.81 5.40
C THR A 31 -6.97 3.73 6.30
N GLY A 32 -6.76 4.75 7.12
CA GLY A 32 -5.61 4.83 8.04
C GLY A 32 -4.30 5.22 7.35
N SER A 33 -3.18 5.11 8.06
CA SER A 33 -1.86 5.49 7.55
C SER A 33 -1.16 4.33 6.83
N LEU A 34 -0.20 4.67 5.98
CA LEU A 34 0.70 3.68 5.40
C LEU A 34 1.56 3.05 6.51
N PRO A 35 1.73 1.72 6.54
CA PRO A 35 2.55 1.07 7.55
C PRO A 35 3.99 1.56 7.46
N SER A 36 4.57 1.98 8.59
CA SER A 36 5.97 2.39 8.66
C SER A 36 6.93 1.29 8.18
N THR A 37 6.50 0.02 8.22
CA THR A 37 7.26 -1.11 7.71
C THR A 37 7.49 -1.08 6.20
N MET A 38 6.74 -0.27 5.44
CA MET A 38 7.01 -0.04 4.01
C MET A 38 8.39 0.60 3.76
N GLN A 39 8.95 1.30 4.76
CA GLN A 39 10.32 1.83 4.67
C GLN A 39 11.38 0.72 4.57
N PHE A 40 11.03 -0.52 4.96
CA PHE A 40 11.92 -1.68 4.92
C PHE A 40 11.81 -2.48 3.62
N LEU A 41 11.23 -1.91 2.56
CA LEU A 41 11.12 -2.55 1.25
C LEU A 41 12.29 -2.13 0.34
N PRO A 42 13.44 -2.83 0.37
CA PRO A 42 14.69 -2.34 -0.20
C PRO A 42 14.68 -2.24 -1.73
N LYS A 43 13.72 -2.91 -2.39
CA LYS A 43 13.61 -2.92 -3.86
C LYS A 43 12.41 -2.14 -4.37
N LEU A 44 11.60 -1.54 -3.50
CA LEU A 44 10.40 -0.82 -3.90
C LEU A 44 10.78 0.44 -4.67
N LYS A 45 10.27 0.55 -5.90
CA LYS A 45 10.53 1.67 -6.82
C LYS A 45 9.29 2.50 -7.10
N LEU A 46 8.11 1.91 -6.95
CA LEU A 46 6.85 2.57 -7.28
C LEU A 46 5.79 2.14 -6.27
N LEU A 47 5.18 3.13 -5.62
CA LEU A 47 3.99 2.99 -4.81
C LEU A 47 2.87 3.83 -5.42
N SER A 48 1.79 3.19 -5.83
CA SER A 48 0.56 3.86 -6.24
C SER A 48 -0.53 3.62 -5.21
N ALA A 49 -0.94 4.67 -4.52
CA ALA A 49 -1.96 4.62 -3.48
C ALA A 49 -3.08 5.67 -3.66
N HIS A 50 -3.11 6.32 -4.83
CA HIS A 50 -4.12 7.32 -5.16
C HIS A 50 -5.53 6.71 -5.17
N THR A 51 -6.56 7.55 -4.97
CA THR A 51 -7.96 7.09 -4.90
C THR A 51 -8.14 6.03 -3.79
N ASN A 52 -7.80 6.43 -2.57
CA ASN A 52 -8.09 5.76 -1.30
C ASN A 52 -8.46 6.83 -0.25
N GLN A 53 -8.73 6.40 0.98
CA GLN A 53 -9.01 7.26 2.14
C GLN A 53 -7.86 7.20 3.16
N LEU A 54 -6.62 7.13 2.66
CA LEU A 54 -5.42 7.05 3.50
C LEU A 54 -5.15 8.41 4.17
N SER A 55 -4.75 8.37 5.43
CA SER A 55 -4.30 9.54 6.18
C SER A 55 -2.78 9.73 6.04
N GLU A 56 -2.33 10.97 6.23
CA GLU A 56 -0.90 11.28 6.40
C GLU A 56 -0.30 10.60 7.65
#